data_AF-A0A381EV85-F1
#
_entry.id   AF-A0A381EV85-F1
#
_cell.length_a   1.000
_cell.length_b   1.000
_cell.length_c   1.000
_cell.angle_alpha   90.00
_cell.angle_beta   90.00
_cell.angle_gamma   90.00
#
_symmetry.space_group_name_H-M   'P 1'
#
loop_
_entity.id
_entity.type
_entity.pdbx_description
1 polymer ?
#
loop_
_entity_poly.entity_id
_entity_poly.type
_entity_poly.pdbx_seq_one_letter_code
_entity_poly.pdbx_strand_id
1 'polypeptide(L)'
;MNDMVMAVEALARRVTNHRVFNHPMYRHWACAPLPAAQSAALFHQVQNFCASTRLGMAFPQGLKHMGLPRQAELMSEIEVSEAGHGPDLARMAGHIVNLAGREQVFDDLDDQAEVEAGLKRYSDQLLGDLPGYDRASGLTRQAREAIAVFQQRSRSDPESTLRNLGVAFALELISNRSLIPGEKRALVDAGHYGVSLDDPEMHYLLDHWGECGAEQQHELNVRLAIAGVLNAETEPLILAGVDAFLDTLAALWDVIDSQLLPTEAAAG
;
A
#
# COMPACT_ATOMS: atom_id res chain seq x y z
N MET A 1 8.02 -4.50 -31.93
CA MET A 1 7.73 -3.96 -30.58
C MET A 1 8.83 -2.95 -30.29
N ASN A 2 8.50 -1.71 -29.94
CA ASN A 2 9.48 -0.63 -29.73
C ASN A 2 10.40 -0.96 -28.52
N ASP A 3 11.71 -0.70 -28.60
CA ASP A 3 12.70 -1.02 -27.55
C ASP A 3 12.31 -0.43 -26.18
N MET A 4 11.72 0.77 -26.19
CA MET A 4 11.17 1.43 -24.99
C MET A 4 10.03 0.61 -24.33
N VAL A 5 9.13 0.04 -25.13
CA VAL A 5 8.05 -0.81 -24.62
C VAL A 5 8.64 -2.07 -23.98
N MET A 6 9.68 -2.65 -24.59
CA MET A 6 10.36 -3.83 -24.04
C MET A 6 11.05 -3.52 -22.70
N ALA A 7 11.60 -2.32 -22.53
CA ALA A 7 12.26 -1.88 -21.31
C ALA A 7 11.26 -1.65 -20.16
N VAL A 8 10.13 -0.95 -20.42
CA VAL A 8 9.06 -0.78 -19.41
C VAL A 8 8.48 -2.14 -19.00
N GLU A 9 8.28 -3.06 -19.94
CA GLU A 9 7.83 -4.41 -19.64
C GLU A 9 8.88 -5.24 -18.88
N ALA A 10 10.18 -4.97 -19.06
CA ALA A 10 11.22 -5.60 -18.25
C ALA A 10 11.16 -5.11 -16.79
N LEU A 11 10.92 -3.82 -16.58
CA LEU A 11 10.69 -3.25 -15.26
C LEU A 11 9.42 -3.83 -14.61
N ALA A 12 8.34 -3.94 -15.38
CA ALA A 12 7.10 -4.55 -14.90
C ALA A 12 7.32 -6.02 -14.49
N ARG A 13 8.05 -6.80 -15.30
CA ARG A 13 8.42 -8.18 -14.96
C ARG A 13 9.23 -8.27 -13.67
N ARG A 14 10.10 -7.30 -13.40
CA ARG A 14 10.87 -7.25 -12.15
C ARG A 14 9.95 -7.18 -10.92
N VAL A 15 8.93 -6.31 -10.98
CA VAL A 15 7.92 -6.19 -9.93
C VAL A 15 7.11 -7.48 -9.81
N THR A 16 6.58 -8.03 -10.91
CA THR A 16 5.73 -9.23 -10.87
C THR A 16 6.47 -10.50 -10.48
N ASN A 17 7.79 -10.55 -10.68
CA ASN A 17 8.63 -11.68 -10.26
C ASN A 17 9.17 -11.52 -8.84
N HIS A 18 8.98 -10.35 -8.20
CA HIS A 18 9.39 -10.15 -6.82
C HIS A 18 8.52 -11.00 -5.89
N ARG A 19 9.10 -11.53 -4.81
CA ARG A 19 8.40 -12.43 -3.86
C ARG A 19 7.14 -11.81 -3.25
N VAL A 20 7.15 -10.49 -3.06
CA VAL A 20 6.03 -9.75 -2.46
C VAL A 20 4.79 -9.76 -3.34
N PHE A 21 4.95 -9.85 -4.66
CA PHE A 21 3.85 -9.86 -5.60
C PHE A 21 2.90 -11.05 -5.39
N ASN A 22 3.44 -12.20 -4.97
CA ASN A 22 2.69 -13.42 -4.67
C ASN A 22 2.76 -13.78 -3.18
N HIS A 23 2.96 -12.79 -2.30
CA HIS A 23 3.07 -13.03 -0.87
C HIS A 23 1.81 -13.75 -0.31
N PRO A 24 1.95 -14.74 0.59
CA PRO A 24 0.81 -15.53 1.06
C PRO A 24 -0.16 -14.78 1.98
N MET A 25 0.22 -13.63 2.54
CA MET A 25 -0.57 -12.83 3.48
C MET A 25 -2.07 -12.76 3.14
N TYR A 26 -2.45 -12.33 1.94
CA TYR A 26 -3.88 -12.23 1.59
C TYR A 26 -4.59 -13.57 1.46
N ARG A 27 -3.87 -14.66 1.13
CA ARG A 27 -4.44 -16.01 1.16
C ARG A 27 -4.66 -16.47 2.60
N HIS A 28 -3.69 -16.27 3.47
CA HIS A 28 -3.79 -16.59 4.89
C HIS A 28 -4.91 -15.80 5.58
N TRP A 29 -5.03 -14.50 5.27
CA TRP A 29 -6.15 -13.68 5.75
C TRP A 29 -7.50 -14.20 5.24
N ALA A 30 -7.57 -14.65 3.99
CA ALA A 30 -8.80 -15.23 3.42
C ALA A 30 -9.15 -16.62 3.99
N CYS A 31 -8.23 -17.32 4.68
CA CYS A 31 -8.49 -18.68 5.18
C CYS A 31 -9.49 -18.72 6.35
N ALA A 32 -9.51 -17.69 7.21
CA ALA A 32 -10.39 -17.60 8.36
C ALA A 32 -10.63 -16.15 8.77
N PRO A 33 -11.76 -15.82 9.43
CA PRO A 33 -11.97 -14.49 9.99
C PRO A 33 -10.89 -14.19 11.03
N LEU A 34 -10.30 -13.00 10.96
CA LEU A 34 -9.47 -12.50 12.03
C LEU A 34 -10.36 -12.00 13.18
N PRO A 35 -10.01 -12.25 14.45
CA PRO A 35 -10.65 -11.58 15.56
C PRO A 35 -10.40 -10.06 15.52
N ALA A 36 -11.27 -9.28 16.17
CA ALA A 36 -11.22 -7.82 16.17
C ALA A 36 -9.84 -7.24 16.49
N ALA A 37 -9.14 -7.80 17.49
CA ALA A 37 -7.80 -7.34 17.87
C ALA A 37 -6.76 -7.55 16.76
N GLN A 38 -6.74 -8.72 16.11
CA GLN A 38 -5.82 -8.97 14.99
C GLN A 38 -6.16 -8.08 13.79
N SER A 39 -7.45 -7.96 13.43
CA SER A 39 -7.89 -7.05 12.36
C SER A 39 -7.44 -5.62 12.63
N ALA A 40 -7.64 -5.14 13.86
CA ALA A 40 -7.28 -3.78 14.23
C ALA A 40 -5.76 -3.53 14.18
N ALA A 41 -4.95 -4.48 14.67
CA ALA A 41 -3.51 -4.39 14.60
C ALA A 41 -2.97 -4.43 13.15
N LEU A 42 -3.59 -5.25 12.28
CA LEU A 42 -3.26 -5.32 10.86
C LEU A 42 -3.56 -4.00 10.18
N PHE A 43 -4.79 -3.49 10.32
CA PHE A 43 -5.19 -2.22 9.72
C PHE A 43 -4.35 -1.05 10.22
N HIS A 44 -3.93 -1.03 11.50
CA HIS A 44 -3.01 0.00 11.98
C HIS A 44 -1.71 0.07 11.18
N GLN A 45 -1.07 -1.08 10.90
CA GLN A 45 0.17 -1.12 10.12
C GLN A 45 -0.08 -0.71 8.66
N VAL A 46 -1.13 -1.27 8.03
CA VAL A 46 -1.47 -1.02 6.61
C VAL A 46 -1.87 0.44 6.40
N GLN A 47 -2.74 1.00 7.23
CA GLN A 47 -3.20 2.39 7.10
C GLN A 47 -2.07 3.40 7.22
N ASN A 48 -1.13 3.19 8.14
CA ASN A 48 0.04 4.07 8.26
C ASN A 48 0.97 3.95 7.05
N PHE A 49 1.12 2.74 6.49
CA PHE A 49 1.83 2.56 5.22
C PHE A 49 1.11 3.30 4.08
N CYS A 50 -0.19 3.07 3.87
CA CYS A 50 -0.97 3.73 2.83
C CYS A 50 -1.00 5.25 3.00
N ALA A 51 -1.06 5.78 4.22
CA ALA A 51 -0.98 7.22 4.45
C ALA A 51 0.33 7.84 3.91
N SER A 52 1.44 7.09 3.96
CA SER A 52 2.74 7.55 3.48
C SER A 52 2.87 7.58 1.95
N THR A 53 2.08 6.77 1.23
CA THR A 53 2.14 6.70 -0.24
C THR A 53 1.50 7.90 -0.93
N ARG A 54 0.57 8.58 -0.24
CA ARG A 54 -0.27 9.66 -0.78
C ARG A 54 0.46 11.01 -0.92
N LEU A 55 1.59 11.18 -0.24
CA LEU A 55 2.26 12.48 -0.19
C LEU A 55 3.16 12.66 -1.43
N GLY A 56 2.85 13.64 -2.27
CA GLY A 56 3.71 14.05 -3.39
C GLY A 56 4.94 14.83 -2.93
N MET A 57 4.85 15.56 -1.80
CA MET A 57 5.94 16.34 -1.22
C MET A 57 6.71 17.18 -2.27
N ALA A 58 8.04 17.06 -2.34
CA ALA A 58 8.87 17.77 -3.32
C ALA A 58 9.08 16.98 -4.62
N PHE A 59 8.51 15.79 -4.76
CA PHE A 59 8.76 14.89 -5.88
C PHE A 59 8.29 15.46 -7.23
N PRO A 60 7.06 15.98 -7.38
CA PRO A 60 6.65 16.65 -8.63
C PRO A 60 7.54 17.86 -8.97
N GLN A 61 8.03 18.60 -7.97
CA GLN A 61 8.92 19.72 -8.19
C GLN A 61 10.32 19.26 -8.64
N GLY A 62 10.83 18.16 -8.08
CA GLY A 62 12.07 17.52 -8.53
C GLY A 62 12.00 17.14 -10.01
N LEU A 63 10.91 16.51 -10.45
CA LEU A 63 10.67 16.17 -11.85
C LEU A 63 10.68 17.42 -12.75
N LYS A 64 10.02 18.51 -12.33
CA LYS A 64 10.04 19.78 -13.07
C LYS A 64 11.45 20.37 -13.19
N HIS A 65 12.24 20.36 -12.11
CA HIS A 65 13.63 20.83 -12.13
C HIS A 65 14.53 20.02 -13.06
N MET A 66 14.22 18.74 -13.27
CA MET A 66 14.91 17.87 -14.23
C MET A 66 14.46 18.08 -15.68
N GLY A 67 13.52 19.00 -15.95
CA GLY A 67 12.95 19.20 -17.27
C GLY A 67 11.93 18.13 -17.68
N LEU A 68 11.27 17.49 -16.70
CA LEU A 68 10.29 16.43 -16.90
C LEU A 68 8.86 16.89 -16.48
N PRO A 69 8.30 17.96 -17.08
CA PRO A 69 7.01 18.52 -16.65
C PRO A 69 5.86 17.54 -16.86
N ARG A 70 5.88 16.72 -17.92
CA ARG A 70 4.81 15.74 -18.17
C ARG A 70 4.81 14.62 -17.12
N GLN A 71 5.98 14.15 -16.71
CA GLN A 71 6.10 13.18 -15.62
C GLN A 71 5.58 13.78 -14.32
N ALA A 72 5.90 15.04 -14.03
CA ALA A 72 5.39 15.73 -12.86
C ALA A 72 3.86 15.81 -12.85
N GLU A 73 3.24 16.13 -13.99
CA GLU A 73 1.78 16.14 -14.14
C GLU A 73 1.18 14.75 -13.87
N LEU A 74 1.72 13.70 -14.48
CA LEU A 74 1.24 12.33 -14.29
C LEU A 74 1.31 11.89 -12.81
N MET A 75 2.36 12.27 -12.09
CA MET A 75 2.48 11.95 -10.66
C MET A 75 1.55 12.80 -9.79
N SER A 76 1.33 14.07 -10.15
CA SER A 76 0.35 14.92 -9.46
C SER A 76 -1.09 14.47 -9.69
N GLU A 77 -1.43 13.90 -10.85
CA GLU A 77 -2.74 13.29 -11.10
C GLU A 77 -3.02 12.14 -10.13
N ILE A 78 -2.01 11.31 -9.84
CA ILE A 78 -2.12 10.23 -8.83
C ILE A 78 -2.30 10.83 -7.43
N GLU A 79 -1.46 11.80 -7.04
CA GLU A 79 -1.58 12.47 -5.73
C GLU A 79 -2.96 13.09 -5.50
N VAL A 80 -3.53 13.73 -6.52
CA VAL A 80 -4.88 14.32 -6.43
C VAL A 80 -5.94 13.24 -6.33
N SER A 81 -5.80 12.14 -7.08
CA SER A 81 -6.71 10.99 -6.99
C SER A 81 -6.70 10.36 -5.60
N GLU A 82 -5.54 10.33 -4.95
CA GLU A 82 -5.36 9.76 -3.60
C GLU A 82 -5.77 10.70 -2.46
N ALA A 83 -6.04 11.96 -2.78
CA ALA A 83 -6.41 12.97 -1.80
C ALA A 83 -7.81 12.69 -1.24
N GLY A 84 -7.87 12.31 0.03
CA GLY A 84 -9.13 12.06 0.74
C GLY A 84 -9.43 10.60 1.04
N HIS A 85 -8.61 9.65 0.57
CA HIS A 85 -8.77 8.22 0.90
C HIS A 85 -8.40 7.86 2.36
N GLY A 86 -7.96 8.83 3.17
CA GLY A 86 -7.64 8.61 4.59
C GLY A 86 -8.87 8.24 5.43
N PRO A 87 -9.86 9.13 5.50
CA PRO A 87 -11.15 8.84 6.12
C PRO A 87 -11.79 7.54 5.63
N ASP A 88 -11.82 7.28 4.33
CA ASP A 88 -12.47 6.08 3.77
C ASP A 88 -11.74 4.78 4.19
N LEU A 89 -10.41 4.79 4.22
CA LEU A 89 -9.64 3.64 4.71
C LEU A 89 -9.87 3.41 6.21
N ALA A 90 -9.92 4.48 7.01
CA ALA A 90 -10.22 4.37 8.45
C ALA A 90 -11.64 3.83 8.68
N ARG A 91 -12.63 4.33 7.94
CA ARG A 91 -14.01 3.86 7.97
C ARG A 91 -14.10 2.37 7.65
N MET A 92 -13.47 1.93 6.57
CA MET A 92 -13.41 0.52 6.18
C MET A 92 -12.77 -0.33 7.28
N ALA A 93 -11.62 0.10 7.83
CA ALA A 93 -10.93 -0.60 8.89
C ALA A 93 -11.80 -0.76 10.14
N GLY A 94 -12.44 0.33 10.60
CA GLY A 94 -13.34 0.30 11.75
C GLY A 94 -14.55 -0.60 11.53
N HIS A 95 -15.13 -0.57 10.33
CA HIS A 95 -16.25 -1.43 9.96
C HIS A 95 -15.88 -2.91 10.03
N ILE A 96 -14.76 -3.31 9.44
CA ILE A 96 -14.28 -4.69 9.47
C ILE A 96 -13.96 -5.14 10.91
N VAL A 97 -13.40 -4.26 11.76
CA VAL A 97 -13.14 -4.58 13.17
C VAL A 97 -14.44 -4.83 13.95
N ASN A 98 -15.48 -4.00 13.75
CA ASN A 98 -16.78 -4.20 14.38
C ASN A 98 -17.41 -5.55 13.97
N LEU A 99 -17.32 -5.90 12.69
CA LEU A 99 -17.84 -7.17 12.16
C LEU A 99 -17.05 -8.38 12.68
N ALA A 100 -15.71 -8.27 12.72
CA ALA A 100 -14.81 -9.30 13.22
C ALA A 100 -15.09 -9.69 14.68
N GLY A 101 -15.39 -8.70 15.53
CA GLY A 101 -15.70 -8.92 16.94
C GLY A 101 -17.14 -9.37 17.20
N ARG A 102 -18.05 -9.21 16.22
CA ARG A 102 -19.51 -9.23 16.44
C ARG A 102 -19.93 -8.30 17.59
N GLU A 103 -19.17 -7.24 17.80
CA GLU A 103 -19.29 -6.26 18.87
C GLU A 103 -18.95 -4.89 18.28
N GLN A 104 -19.66 -3.86 18.71
CA GLN A 104 -19.39 -2.49 18.31
C GLN A 104 -18.17 -1.99 19.10
N VAL A 105 -16.99 -2.02 18.46
CA VAL A 105 -15.73 -1.52 19.00
C VAL A 105 -15.59 -0.02 18.75
N PHE A 106 -16.04 0.44 17.59
CA PHE A 106 -16.08 1.84 17.18
C PHE A 106 -17.53 2.28 17.00
N ASP A 107 -17.92 3.32 17.75
CA ASP A 107 -19.28 3.86 17.72
C ASP A 107 -19.50 4.75 16.50
N ASP A 108 -18.53 5.63 16.21
CA ASP A 108 -18.54 6.53 15.06
C ASP A 108 -17.40 6.17 14.09
N LEU A 109 -17.77 5.65 12.91
CA LEU A 109 -16.81 5.30 11.85
C LEU A 109 -16.37 6.52 11.03
N ASP A 110 -17.03 7.68 11.20
CA ASP A 110 -16.63 8.95 10.58
C ASP A 110 -15.54 9.67 11.38
N ASP A 111 -15.37 9.35 12.67
CA ASP A 111 -14.26 9.87 13.49
C ASP A 111 -12.97 9.08 13.20
N GLN A 112 -12.28 9.51 12.14
CA GLN A 112 -10.99 8.94 11.74
C GLN A 112 -9.98 8.88 12.91
N ALA A 113 -9.94 9.90 13.76
CA ALA A 113 -8.95 9.98 14.84
C ALA A 113 -9.25 8.97 15.94
N GLU A 114 -10.53 8.77 16.29
CA GLU A 114 -10.96 7.74 17.22
C GLU A 114 -10.64 6.34 16.69
N VAL A 115 -10.97 6.07 15.42
CA VAL A 115 -10.70 4.79 14.78
C VAL A 115 -9.19 4.51 14.78
N GLU A 116 -8.37 5.42 14.28
CA GLU A 116 -6.91 5.28 14.24
C GLU A 116 -6.29 5.06 15.62
N ALA A 117 -6.76 5.79 16.64
CA ALA A 117 -6.31 5.60 18.02
C ALA A 117 -6.68 4.21 18.56
N GLY A 118 -7.87 3.70 18.24
CA GLY A 118 -8.28 2.35 18.60
C GLY A 118 -7.47 1.26 17.89
N LEU A 119 -7.25 1.40 16.58
CA LEU A 119 -6.40 0.49 15.81
C LEU A 119 -4.98 0.41 16.41
N LYS A 120 -4.40 1.57 16.75
CA LYS A 120 -3.10 1.67 17.42
C LYS A 120 -3.08 0.91 18.75
N ARG A 121 -4.11 1.03 19.59
CA ARG A 121 -4.16 0.33 20.89
C ARG A 121 -4.01 -1.19 20.72
N TYR A 122 -4.67 -1.79 19.74
CA TYR A 122 -4.54 -3.22 19.46
C TYR A 122 -3.18 -3.58 18.87
N SER A 123 -2.62 -2.71 18.03
CA SER A 123 -1.25 -2.88 17.55
C SER A 123 -0.24 -2.87 18.71
N ASP A 124 -0.36 -1.93 19.65
CA ASP A 124 0.49 -1.86 20.84
C ASP A 124 0.37 -3.12 21.70
N GLN A 125 -0.83 -3.70 21.79
CA GLN A 125 -1.07 -4.92 22.57
C GLN A 125 -0.46 -6.16 21.92
N LEU A 126 -0.65 -6.33 20.60
CA LEU A 126 -0.27 -7.55 19.90
C LEU A 126 1.18 -7.55 19.39
N LEU A 127 1.68 -6.39 18.97
CA LEU A 127 2.99 -6.26 18.33
C LEU A 127 4.01 -5.54 19.20
N GLY A 128 3.58 -5.02 20.36
CA GLY A 128 4.38 -4.09 21.16
C GLY A 128 5.64 -4.67 21.81
N ASP A 129 5.76 -5.99 21.86
CA ASP A 129 6.93 -6.69 22.40
C ASP A 129 7.90 -7.12 21.29
N LEU A 130 7.58 -6.85 20.03
CA LEU A 130 8.48 -7.15 18.92
C LEU A 130 9.73 -6.26 18.96
N PRO A 131 10.93 -6.82 18.68
CA PRO A 131 12.15 -6.04 18.61
C PRO A 131 12.06 -4.86 17.63
N GLY A 132 12.31 -3.65 18.13
CA GLY A 132 12.28 -2.43 17.32
C GLY A 132 10.89 -1.84 17.07
N TYR A 133 9.84 -2.38 17.71
CA TYR A 133 8.53 -1.74 17.76
C TYR A 133 8.61 -0.37 18.42
N ASP A 134 7.99 0.63 17.81
CA ASP A 134 7.94 1.99 18.33
C ASP A 134 6.58 2.28 18.95
N ARG A 135 6.51 2.35 20.28
CA ARG A 135 5.27 2.59 21.04
C ARG A 135 4.66 3.98 20.77
N ALA A 136 5.47 4.95 20.34
CA ALA A 136 4.97 6.29 20.04
C ALA A 136 4.07 6.29 18.80
N SER A 137 4.56 5.73 17.69
CA SER A 137 3.77 5.56 16.45
C SER A 137 2.87 4.32 16.45
N GLY A 138 3.18 3.33 17.28
CA GLY A 138 2.54 2.01 17.26
C GLY A 138 2.97 1.15 16.05
N LEU A 139 4.13 1.44 15.46
CA LEU A 139 4.59 0.80 14.24
C LEU A 139 5.73 -0.18 14.50
N THR A 140 5.69 -1.31 13.78
CA THR A 140 6.83 -2.22 13.70
C THR A 140 8.03 -1.55 13.04
N ARG A 141 9.23 -2.09 13.24
CA ARG A 141 10.42 -1.60 12.54
C ARG A 141 10.22 -1.64 11.01
N GLN A 142 9.66 -2.73 10.51
CA GLN A 142 9.44 -2.99 9.08
C GLN A 142 8.44 -2.00 8.48
N ALA A 143 7.35 -1.67 9.20
CA ALA A 143 6.42 -0.63 8.75
C ALA A 143 7.13 0.74 8.65
N ARG A 144 7.94 1.10 9.64
CA ARG A 144 8.71 2.35 9.60
C ARG A 144 9.74 2.38 8.48
N GLU A 145 10.40 1.26 8.20
CA GLU A 145 11.35 1.13 7.08
C GLU A 145 10.64 1.27 5.73
N ALA A 146 9.47 0.64 5.54
CA ALA A 146 8.65 0.80 4.33
C ALA A 146 8.17 2.25 4.15
N ILE A 147 7.72 2.90 5.22
CA ILE A 147 7.32 4.33 5.20
C ILE A 147 8.53 5.23 4.89
N ALA A 148 9.72 4.91 5.39
CA ALA A 148 10.93 5.71 5.18
C ALA A 148 11.37 5.77 3.70
N VAL A 149 11.00 4.78 2.87
CA VAL A 149 11.24 4.84 1.42
C VAL A 149 10.54 6.06 0.81
N PHE A 150 9.32 6.37 1.24
CA PHE A 150 8.55 7.51 0.74
C PHE A 150 9.03 8.86 1.29
N GLN A 151 9.71 8.89 2.44
CA GLN A 151 10.27 10.13 2.99
C GLN A 151 11.32 10.76 2.07
N GLN A 152 11.92 9.98 1.16
CA GLN A 152 12.82 10.50 0.14
C GLN A 152 12.13 11.45 -0.85
N ARG A 153 10.78 11.44 -0.96
CA ARG A 153 10.01 12.40 -1.75
C ARG A 153 10.10 13.84 -1.25
N SER A 154 10.57 14.05 -0.02
CA SER A 154 10.86 15.39 0.51
C SER A 154 12.08 16.04 -0.16
N ARG A 155 12.91 15.25 -0.85
CA ARG A 155 14.09 15.72 -1.57
C ARG A 155 13.78 15.94 -3.04
N SER A 156 14.35 16.98 -3.62
CA SER A 156 14.18 17.36 -5.04
C SER A 156 15.47 17.25 -5.86
N ASP A 157 16.51 16.59 -5.33
CA ASP A 157 17.71 16.27 -6.10
C ASP A 157 17.44 15.19 -7.16
N PRO A 158 18.19 15.17 -8.28
CA PRO A 158 17.93 14.24 -9.38
C PRO A 158 17.97 12.76 -8.99
N GLU A 159 18.90 12.37 -8.10
CA GLU A 159 19.07 10.98 -7.67
C GLU A 159 17.84 10.49 -6.91
N SER A 160 17.41 11.27 -5.91
CA SER A 160 16.21 10.97 -5.12
C SER A 160 14.95 10.99 -5.98
N THR A 161 14.86 11.93 -6.93
CA THR A 161 13.72 12.04 -7.85
C THR A 161 13.58 10.80 -8.73
N LEU A 162 14.67 10.32 -9.33
CA LEU A 162 14.64 9.10 -10.16
C LEU A 162 14.32 7.84 -9.36
N ARG A 163 14.85 7.72 -8.14
CA ARG A 163 14.49 6.63 -7.22
C ARG A 163 13.00 6.66 -6.87
N ASN A 164 12.46 7.84 -6.53
CA ASN A 164 11.03 7.99 -6.23
C ASN A 164 10.13 7.62 -7.40
N LEU A 165 10.59 7.83 -8.64
CA LEU A 165 9.86 7.38 -9.82
C LEU A 165 9.83 5.84 -9.92
N GLY A 166 10.94 5.17 -9.57
CA GLY A 166 10.97 3.72 -9.40
C GLY A 166 10.04 3.21 -8.30
N VAL A 167 10.03 3.89 -7.14
CA VAL A 167 9.11 3.59 -6.03
C VAL A 167 7.66 3.71 -6.48
N ALA A 168 7.29 4.82 -7.13
CA ALA A 168 5.93 5.03 -7.65
C ALA A 168 5.56 3.94 -8.66
N PHE A 169 6.44 3.63 -9.61
CA PHE A 169 6.19 2.57 -10.58
C PHE A 169 5.92 1.21 -9.92
N ALA A 170 6.72 0.83 -8.94
CA ALA A 170 6.53 -0.43 -8.23
C ALA A 170 5.27 -0.45 -7.38
N LEU A 171 4.94 0.67 -6.71
CA LEU A 171 3.72 0.83 -5.91
C LEU A 171 2.48 0.66 -6.78
N GLU A 172 2.27 1.49 -7.81
CA GLU A 172 0.99 1.43 -8.55
C GLU A 172 0.82 0.10 -9.31
N LEU A 173 1.93 -0.50 -9.76
CA LEU A 173 1.87 -1.80 -10.40
C LEU A 173 1.50 -2.93 -9.42
N ILE A 174 2.02 -2.90 -8.18
CA ILE A 174 1.67 -3.92 -7.19
C ILE A 174 0.30 -3.67 -6.57
N SER A 175 -0.09 -2.41 -6.38
CA SER A 175 -1.40 -2.02 -5.86
C SER A 175 -2.51 -2.55 -6.76
N ASN A 176 -2.48 -2.21 -8.06
CA ASN A 176 -3.47 -2.65 -9.03
C ASN A 176 -3.52 -4.19 -9.20
N ARG A 177 -2.37 -4.86 -9.18
CA ARG A 177 -2.27 -6.26 -9.61
C ARG A 177 -2.14 -7.28 -8.48
N SER A 178 -1.90 -6.85 -7.25
CA SER A 178 -1.69 -7.74 -6.11
C SER A 178 -2.34 -7.25 -4.82
N LEU A 179 -2.10 -6.00 -4.39
CA LEU A 179 -2.59 -5.52 -3.09
C LEU A 179 -4.10 -5.38 -3.05
N ILE A 180 -4.68 -4.56 -3.93
CA ILE A 180 -6.13 -4.33 -3.99
C ILE A 180 -6.90 -5.62 -4.33
N PRO A 181 -6.45 -6.46 -5.29
CA PRO A 181 -7.01 -7.80 -5.47
C PRO A 181 -6.90 -8.71 -4.25
N GLY A 182 -5.80 -8.61 -3.50
CA GLY A 182 -5.59 -9.35 -2.27
C GLY A 182 -6.52 -8.93 -1.14
N GLU A 183 -6.70 -7.62 -0.95
CA GLU A 183 -7.63 -7.03 0.02
C GLU A 183 -9.06 -7.44 -0.29
N LYS A 184 -9.49 -7.32 -1.55
CA LYS A 184 -10.82 -7.80 -1.96
C LYS A 184 -11.01 -9.29 -1.72
N ARG A 185 -9.98 -10.10 -2.01
CA ARG A 185 -10.06 -11.54 -1.72
C ARG A 185 -10.29 -11.79 -0.24
N ALA A 186 -9.52 -11.13 0.63
CA ALA A 186 -9.53 -11.36 2.06
C ALA A 186 -10.79 -10.81 2.76
N LEU A 187 -11.24 -9.62 2.35
CA LEU A 187 -12.34 -8.90 3.00
C LEU A 187 -13.71 -9.26 2.43
N VAL A 188 -13.81 -9.38 1.10
CA VAL A 188 -15.09 -9.55 0.39
C VAL A 188 -15.28 -11.00 -0.06
N ASP A 189 -14.39 -11.51 -0.91
CA ASP A 189 -14.62 -12.77 -1.62
C ASP A 189 -14.59 -13.99 -0.69
N ALA A 190 -13.83 -13.93 0.40
CA ALA A 190 -13.81 -14.98 1.42
C ALA A 190 -15.14 -15.09 2.19
N GLY A 191 -15.97 -14.04 2.19
CA GLY A 191 -17.29 -14.02 2.83
C GLY A 191 -17.29 -13.97 4.36
N HIS A 192 -16.12 -13.92 5.00
CA HIS A 192 -15.97 -13.98 6.46
C HIS A 192 -16.63 -12.82 7.21
N TYR A 193 -16.58 -11.61 6.63
CA TYR A 193 -17.14 -10.40 7.22
C TYR A 193 -18.55 -10.09 6.73
N GLY A 194 -19.04 -10.79 5.69
CA GLY A 194 -20.37 -10.58 5.13
C GLY A 194 -20.58 -9.24 4.42
N VAL A 195 -19.48 -8.58 4.00
CA VAL A 195 -19.50 -7.30 3.30
C VAL A 195 -19.55 -7.47 1.77
N SER A 196 -20.02 -6.43 1.09
CA SER A 196 -19.98 -6.25 -0.36
C SER A 196 -19.20 -4.99 -0.73
N LEU A 197 -18.71 -4.89 -1.98
CA LEU A 197 -18.15 -3.64 -2.49
C LEU A 197 -19.19 -2.50 -2.59
N ASP A 198 -20.48 -2.84 -2.63
CA ASP A 198 -21.57 -1.86 -2.64
C ASP A 198 -21.86 -1.27 -1.26
N ASP A 199 -21.24 -1.80 -0.20
CA ASP A 199 -21.42 -1.27 1.15
C ASP A 199 -20.73 0.09 1.27
N PRO A 200 -21.37 1.12 1.85
CA PRO A 200 -20.78 2.47 1.96
C PRO A 200 -19.42 2.48 2.65
N GLU A 201 -19.22 1.61 3.64
CA GLU A 201 -17.97 1.48 4.39
C GLU A 201 -16.84 0.84 3.58
N MET A 202 -17.15 0.18 2.46
CA MET A 202 -16.19 -0.43 1.55
C MET A 202 -15.80 0.48 0.38
N HIS A 203 -16.23 1.76 0.39
CA HIS A 203 -15.96 2.74 -0.66
C HIS A 203 -14.48 2.82 -1.05
N TYR A 204 -13.57 2.82 -0.07
CA TYR A 204 -12.13 2.78 -0.32
C TYR A 204 -11.76 1.64 -1.29
N LEU A 205 -12.19 0.41 -0.99
CA LEU A 205 -11.85 -0.74 -1.81
C LEU A 205 -12.57 -0.70 -3.17
N LEU A 206 -13.81 -0.22 -3.21
CA LEU A 206 -14.57 -0.04 -4.45
C LEU A 206 -13.84 0.91 -5.42
N ASP A 207 -13.38 2.06 -4.93
CA ASP A 207 -12.73 3.10 -5.73
C ASP A 207 -11.41 2.63 -6.35
N HIS A 208 -10.70 1.73 -5.67
CA HIS A 208 -9.42 1.21 -6.15
C HIS A 208 -9.58 -0.05 -7.01
N TRP A 209 -10.67 -0.79 -6.87
CA TRP A 209 -10.82 -2.11 -7.49
C TRP A 209 -11.38 -2.08 -8.93
N GLY A 210 -10.82 -2.96 -9.77
CA GLY A 210 -11.41 -3.36 -11.05
C GLY A 210 -10.95 -2.54 -12.25
N GLU A 211 -11.49 -2.85 -13.43
CA GLU A 211 -11.06 -2.26 -14.71
C GLU A 211 -11.31 -0.75 -14.81
N CYS A 212 -12.22 -0.22 -13.97
CA CYS A 212 -12.52 1.21 -13.87
C CYS A 212 -12.03 1.84 -12.56
N GLY A 213 -11.34 1.09 -11.70
CA GLY A 213 -10.79 1.58 -10.43
C GLY A 213 -9.62 2.54 -10.66
N ALA A 214 -9.36 3.40 -9.66
CA ALA A 214 -8.30 4.41 -9.67
C ALA A 214 -6.92 3.81 -10.03
N GLU A 215 -6.63 2.62 -9.48
CA GLU A 215 -5.38 1.89 -9.67
C GLU A 215 -5.04 1.58 -11.12
N GLN A 216 -6.04 1.34 -11.97
CA GLN A 216 -5.84 1.10 -13.40
C GLN A 216 -5.28 2.34 -14.09
N GLN A 217 -5.76 3.52 -13.70
CA GLN A 217 -5.27 4.81 -14.19
C GLN A 217 -3.90 5.16 -13.58
N HIS A 218 -3.68 4.85 -12.30
CA HIS A 218 -2.40 5.09 -11.64
C HIS A 218 -1.28 4.25 -12.27
N GLU A 219 -1.53 2.96 -12.52
CA GLU A 219 -0.59 2.09 -13.22
C GLU A 219 -0.25 2.64 -14.62
N LEU A 220 -1.26 3.11 -15.36
CA LEU A 220 -1.05 3.74 -16.66
C LEU A 220 -0.17 4.99 -16.54
N ASN A 221 -0.44 5.85 -15.57
CA ASN A 221 0.30 7.09 -15.35
C ASN A 221 1.77 6.83 -15.04
N VAL A 222 2.10 5.88 -14.15
CA VAL A 222 3.50 5.55 -13.86
C VAL A 222 4.21 4.89 -15.04
N ARG A 223 3.51 4.05 -15.82
CA ARG A 223 4.08 3.46 -17.05
C ARG A 223 4.45 4.52 -18.07
N LEU A 224 3.56 5.50 -18.29
CA LEU A 224 3.82 6.63 -19.18
C LEU A 224 4.96 7.50 -18.65
N ALA A 225 5.01 7.73 -17.34
CA ALA A 225 6.06 8.54 -16.73
C ALA A 225 7.44 7.88 -16.90
N ILE A 226 7.56 6.58 -16.61
CA ILE A 226 8.79 5.79 -16.81
C ILE A 226 9.18 5.76 -18.29
N ALA A 227 8.23 5.49 -19.20
CA ALA A 227 8.54 5.44 -20.63
C ALA A 227 9.21 6.72 -21.15
N GLY A 228 8.83 7.88 -20.61
CA GLY A 228 9.41 9.15 -21.02
C GLY A 228 10.79 9.50 -20.42
N VAL A 229 11.34 8.67 -19.52
CA VAL A 229 12.63 8.96 -18.86
C VAL A 229 13.58 7.77 -18.79
N LEU A 230 13.10 6.54 -18.96
CA LEU A 230 13.91 5.31 -18.85
C LEU A 230 14.94 5.22 -19.98
N ASN A 231 16.22 5.24 -19.62
CA ASN A 231 17.37 5.05 -20.49
C ASN A 231 18.57 4.53 -19.69
N ALA A 232 19.70 4.29 -20.34
CA ALA A 232 20.89 3.72 -19.71
C ALA A 232 21.44 4.54 -18.52
N GLU A 233 21.19 5.85 -18.47
CA GLU A 233 21.65 6.72 -17.39
C GLU A 233 20.68 6.72 -16.20
N THR A 234 19.37 6.66 -16.45
CA THR A 234 18.32 6.77 -15.42
C THR A 234 17.91 5.42 -14.85
N GLU A 235 18.03 4.35 -15.63
CA GLU A 235 17.62 2.99 -15.28
C GLU A 235 18.20 2.49 -13.94
N PRO A 236 19.50 2.65 -13.62
CA PRO A 236 20.06 2.15 -12.37
C PRO A 236 19.40 2.76 -11.12
N LEU A 237 19.03 4.04 -11.19
CA LEU A 237 18.39 4.75 -10.08
C LEU A 237 16.91 4.38 -9.94
N ILE A 238 16.22 4.24 -11.06
CA ILE A 238 14.83 3.76 -11.09
C ILE A 238 14.77 2.35 -10.51
N LEU A 239 15.66 1.44 -10.93
CA LEU A 239 15.73 0.07 -10.42
C LEU A 239 16.04 0.04 -8.91
N ALA A 240 16.97 0.87 -8.43
CA ALA A 240 17.26 0.96 -7.01
C ALA A 240 16.03 1.40 -6.19
N GLY A 241 15.20 2.31 -6.72
CA GLY A 241 13.93 2.70 -6.11
C GLY A 241 12.90 1.57 -6.08
N VAL A 242 12.74 0.86 -7.20
CA VAL A 242 11.87 -0.32 -7.31
C VAL A 242 12.25 -1.37 -6.27
N ASP A 243 13.53 -1.74 -6.20
CA ASP A 243 14.01 -2.79 -5.31
C ASP A 243 13.85 -2.42 -3.84
N ALA A 244 14.25 -1.20 -3.46
CA ALA A 244 14.14 -0.73 -2.08
C ALA A 244 12.68 -0.75 -1.59
N PHE A 245 11.73 -0.35 -2.43
CA PHE A 245 10.31 -0.41 -2.09
C PHE A 245 9.82 -1.86 -1.96
N LEU A 246 10.10 -2.71 -2.95
CA LEU A 246 9.60 -4.09 -2.96
C LEU A 246 10.17 -4.91 -1.80
N ASP A 247 11.44 -4.73 -1.46
CA ASP A 247 12.09 -5.42 -0.34
C ASP A 247 11.48 -5.00 1.01
N THR A 248 11.23 -3.70 1.20
CA THR A 248 10.67 -3.18 2.46
C THR A 248 9.19 -3.54 2.62
N LEU A 249 8.40 -3.50 1.54
CA LEU A 249 7.02 -3.98 1.56
C LEU A 249 6.97 -5.49 1.86
N ALA A 250 7.87 -6.28 1.28
CA ALA A 250 7.95 -7.71 1.56
C ALA A 250 8.24 -7.99 3.03
N ALA A 251 9.18 -7.26 3.62
CA ALA A 251 9.50 -7.39 5.05
C ALA A 251 8.34 -6.98 5.96
N LEU A 252 7.56 -5.96 5.57
CA LEU A 252 6.32 -5.61 6.28
C LEU A 252 5.29 -6.75 6.20
N TRP A 253 5.08 -7.31 5.01
CA TRP A 253 4.14 -8.42 4.81
C TRP A 253 4.58 -9.68 5.56
N ASP A 254 5.88 -9.99 5.63
CA ASP A 254 6.39 -11.13 6.41
C ASP A 254 6.04 -10.99 7.91
N VAL A 255 6.14 -9.78 8.46
CA VAL A 255 5.82 -9.52 9.88
C VAL A 255 4.31 -9.57 10.11
N ILE A 256 3.50 -8.95 9.25
CA ILE A 256 2.04 -9.02 9.38
C ILE A 256 1.57 -10.47 9.30
N ASP A 257 2.04 -11.21 8.30
CA ASP A 257 1.65 -12.60 8.07
C ASP A 257 2.05 -13.51 9.24
N SER A 258 3.29 -13.41 9.72
CA SER A 258 3.77 -14.28 10.81
C SER A 258 3.19 -13.95 12.18
N GLN A 259 2.75 -12.72 12.43
CA GLN A 259 2.31 -12.28 13.76
C GLN A 259 0.80 -12.20 13.91
N LEU A 260 0.07 -11.91 12.82
CA LEU A 260 -1.36 -11.60 12.89
C LEU A 260 -2.25 -12.58 12.13
N LEU A 261 -1.70 -13.34 11.17
CA LEU A 261 -2.51 -14.16 10.28
C LEU A 261 -2.43 -15.66 10.64
N PRO A 262 -3.52 -16.41 10.40
CA PRO A 262 -3.51 -17.86 10.58
C PRO A 262 -2.67 -18.52 9.48
N THR A 263 -1.83 -19.48 9.84
CA THR A 263 -1.15 -20.34 8.85
C THR A 263 -2.13 -21.40 8.31
N GLU A 264 -2.00 -21.81 7.04
CA GLU A 264 -2.84 -22.86 6.42
C GLU A 264 -2.95 -24.17 7.24
N ALA A 265 -1.96 -24.48 8.09
CA ALA A 265 -1.97 -25.65 8.98
C ALA A 265 -2.98 -25.57 10.15
N ALA A 266 -3.53 -24.39 10.45
CA ALA A 266 -4.46 -24.18 11.56
C ALA A 266 -5.94 -24.25 11.16
N ALA A 267 -6.24 -24.50 9.88
CA ALA A 267 -7.60 -24.59 9.33
C ALA A 267 -8.14 -26.03 9.18
N GLY A 268 -7.52 -27.00 9.89
CA GLY A 268 -7.92 -28.41 9.89
C GLY A 268 -8.84 -28.78 11.05
#